data_AF-A0A523LLX7-F1
#
_entry.id   AF-A0A523LLX7-F1
#
_cell.length_a   1.000
_cell.length_b   1.000
_cell.length_c   1.000
_cell.angle_alpha   90.00
_cell.angle_beta   90.00
_cell.angle_gamma   90.00
#
_symmetry.space_group_name_H-M   'P 1'
#
loop_
_entity.id
_entity.type
_entity.pdbx_description
1 polymer ?
#
loop_
_entity_poly.entity_id
_entity_poly.type
_entity_poly.pdbx_seq_one_letter_code
_entity_poly.pdbx_strand_id
1 'polypeptide(L)'
;MKSVVLIFAGVLLMATGVSAQEPATAPVDGPRPEVLGKEQLDQDAVTIVDGKMRFERIRVCTVLRPEELGGGFTQPFQARVVAEAPADGFISRDNFLMVTIDLALKMRIWFVDQIIPGLTPMQAVGAATCKSIAQAIGDVDMELEIVMTPNGIVRTLRENRTGSEDQQTASWEQIL
;
A
#
# COMPACT_ATOMS: atom_id res chain seq x y z
N MET A 1 -75.28 12.89 -32.68
CA MET A 1 -75.08 14.24 -32.10
C MET A 1 -73.91 14.14 -31.13
N LYS A 2 -72.84 14.93 -31.14
CA LYS A 2 -72.34 16.05 -31.96
C LYS A 2 -70.80 16.09 -31.75
N SER A 3 -70.08 16.34 -32.84
CA SER A 3 -68.84 17.12 -33.05
C SER A 3 -67.82 17.27 -31.90
N VAL A 4 -66.55 16.85 -32.04
CA VAL A 4 -65.42 17.50 -32.77
C VAL A 4 -65.18 18.96 -32.34
N VAL A 5 -64.01 19.24 -31.75
CA VAL A 5 -63.11 20.34 -32.17
C VAL A 5 -61.64 19.94 -31.87
N LEU A 6 -60.85 19.93 -32.94
CA LEU A 6 -59.39 19.89 -33.01
C LEU A 6 -58.89 21.33 -33.06
N ILE A 7 -57.85 21.71 -32.30
CA ILE A 7 -56.97 22.85 -32.67
C ILE A 7 -55.52 22.47 -32.38
N PHE A 8 -54.75 22.44 -33.47
CA PHE A 8 -53.29 22.46 -33.54
C PHE A 8 -52.77 23.90 -33.38
N ALA A 9 -51.73 24.10 -32.58
CA ALA A 9 -50.67 25.12 -32.69
C ALA A 9 -49.82 25.02 -31.41
N GLY A 10 -48.50 25.04 -31.39
CA GLY A 10 -47.48 25.22 -32.39
C GLY A 10 -46.13 24.93 -31.73
N VAL A 11 -45.15 24.61 -32.56
CA VAL A 11 -43.75 24.46 -32.18
C VAL A 11 -43.21 25.80 -31.67
N LEU A 12 -42.52 25.79 -30.53
CA LEU A 12 -41.50 26.79 -30.24
C LEU A 12 -40.34 26.12 -29.49
N LEU A 13 -39.25 25.89 -30.23
CA LEU A 13 -37.93 25.65 -29.64
C LEU A 13 -37.55 26.88 -28.82
N MET A 14 -37.17 26.69 -27.56
CA MET A 14 -36.25 27.60 -26.88
C MET A 14 -35.09 26.80 -26.33
N ALA A 15 -33.95 26.94 -27.00
CA ALA A 15 -32.64 26.55 -26.50
C ALA A 15 -32.26 27.48 -25.34
N THR A 16 -32.27 26.97 -24.11
CA THR A 16 -31.63 27.66 -22.99
C THR A 16 -30.14 27.30 -23.02
N GLY A 17 -29.33 28.25 -23.47
CA GLY A 17 -27.88 28.20 -23.30
C GLY A 17 -27.55 28.19 -21.81
N VAL A 18 -27.15 27.02 -21.30
CA VAL A 18 -26.49 26.91 -20.01
C VAL A 18 -25.04 27.34 -20.23
N SER A 19 -24.73 28.56 -19.78
CA SER A 19 -23.35 29.02 -19.63
C SER A 19 -22.67 28.10 -18.62
N ALA A 20 -21.68 27.34 -19.08
CA ALA A 20 -20.80 26.56 -18.21
C ALA A 20 -19.90 27.55 -17.46
N GLN A 21 -20.30 27.90 -16.25
CA GLN A 21 -19.46 28.65 -15.33
C GLN A 21 -18.55 27.64 -14.62
N GLU A 22 -17.27 27.62 -15.01
CA GLU A 22 -16.23 26.87 -14.30
C GLU A 22 -16.27 27.25 -12.80
N PRO A 23 -16.39 26.28 -11.88
CA PRO A 23 -16.32 26.60 -10.47
C PRO A 23 -14.90 27.07 -10.16
N ALA A 24 -14.79 28.34 -9.76
CA ALA A 24 -13.55 28.91 -9.26
C ALA A 24 -13.06 28.05 -8.08
N THR A 25 -11.99 27.30 -8.30
CA THR A 25 -11.29 26.57 -7.24
C THR A 25 -10.64 27.59 -6.31
N ALA A 26 -11.19 27.73 -5.11
CA ALA A 26 -10.53 28.49 -4.06
C ALA A 26 -9.13 27.90 -3.81
N PRO A 27 -8.09 28.73 -3.62
CA PRO A 27 -6.78 28.24 -3.25
C PRO A 27 -6.88 27.55 -1.89
N VAL A 28 -6.54 26.27 -1.84
CA VAL A 28 -6.45 25.50 -0.61
C VAL A 28 -5.18 25.98 0.12
N ASP A 29 -5.31 26.97 1.00
CA ASP A 29 -4.29 27.37 1.98
C ASP A 29 -4.20 26.31 3.10
N GLY A 30 -3.93 25.07 2.70
CA GLY A 30 -3.51 24.01 3.61
C GLY A 30 -2.00 24.13 3.88
N PRO A 31 -1.51 23.60 5.02
CA PRO A 31 -0.07 23.44 5.20
C PRO A 31 0.48 22.66 4.00
N ARG A 32 1.45 23.24 3.29
CA ARG A 32 2.13 22.55 2.19
C ARG A 32 2.66 21.23 2.75
N PRO A 33 2.51 20.10 2.02
CA PRO A 33 3.14 18.86 2.42
C PRO A 33 4.63 19.16 2.66
N GLU A 34 5.09 18.78 3.85
CA GLU A 34 6.47 18.96 4.27
C GLU A 34 7.37 18.35 3.19
N VAL A 35 8.12 19.21 2.49
CA VAL A 35 9.09 18.77 1.48
C VAL A 35 10.18 18.05 2.26
N LEU A 36 10.18 16.71 2.19
CA LEU A 36 11.22 15.89 2.80
C LEU A 36 12.59 16.47 2.45
N GLY A 37 13.38 16.79 3.47
CA GLY A 37 14.69 17.41 3.29
C GLY A 37 15.59 16.52 2.44
N LYS A 38 16.51 17.12 1.66
CA LYS A 38 17.44 16.40 0.79
C LYS A 38 18.22 15.28 1.51
N GLU A 39 18.58 15.49 2.78
CA GLU A 39 19.22 14.47 3.62
C GLU A 39 18.33 13.26 3.96
N GLN A 40 17.00 13.42 3.99
CA GLN A 40 16.05 12.30 4.09
C GLN A 40 15.85 11.58 2.75
N LEU A 41 16.09 12.27 1.63
CA LEU A 41 16.14 11.66 0.29
C LEU A 41 17.47 10.93 0.03
N ASP A 42 18.55 11.30 0.73
CA ASP A 42 19.91 10.78 0.51
C ASP A 42 20.18 9.39 1.15
N GLN A 43 19.27 8.89 2.00
CA GLN A 43 19.33 7.48 2.42
C GLN A 43 18.60 6.61 1.40
N ASP A 44 19.34 6.14 0.41
CA ASP A 44 18.82 5.16 -0.54
C ASP A 44 18.28 3.94 0.22
N ALA A 45 17.00 3.62 0.01
CA ALA A 45 16.35 2.45 0.59
C ALA A 45 16.93 1.13 0.03
N VAL A 46 17.58 1.19 -1.13
CA VAL A 46 18.25 0.07 -1.78
C VAL A 46 19.76 0.29 -1.74
N THR A 47 20.49 -0.68 -1.25
CA THR A 47 21.95 -0.70 -1.26
C THR A 47 22.47 -1.74 -2.25
N ILE A 48 23.65 -1.53 -2.82
CA ILE A 48 24.32 -2.54 -3.64
C ILE A 48 25.51 -3.09 -2.85
N VAL A 49 25.45 -4.36 -2.48
CA VAL A 49 26.50 -5.06 -1.71
C VAL A 49 26.69 -6.45 -2.33
N ASP A 50 27.95 -6.83 -2.56
CA ASP A 50 28.32 -8.13 -3.15
C ASP A 50 27.60 -8.46 -4.47
N GLY A 51 27.40 -7.45 -5.33
CA GLY A 51 26.71 -7.61 -6.62
C GLY A 51 25.20 -7.83 -6.49
N LYS A 52 24.61 -7.60 -5.30
CA LYS A 52 23.16 -7.69 -5.06
C LYS A 52 22.59 -6.33 -4.69
N MET A 53 21.43 -6.00 -5.23
CA MET A 53 20.54 -5.02 -4.65
C MET A 53 19.96 -5.60 -3.37
N ARG A 54 19.98 -4.82 -2.29
CA ARG A 54 19.46 -5.20 -0.98
C ARG A 54 18.57 -4.11 -0.42
N PHE A 55 17.44 -4.52 0.13
CA PHE A 55 16.56 -3.70 0.93
C PHE A 55 16.39 -4.37 2.28
N GLU A 56 16.64 -3.64 3.35
CA GLU A 56 16.37 -4.10 4.71
C GLU A 56 15.68 -3.00 5.50
N ARG A 57 14.57 -3.36 6.14
CA ARG A 57 13.84 -2.42 6.99
C ARG A 57 13.14 -3.14 8.12
N ILE A 58 13.36 -2.62 9.32
CA ILE A 58 12.63 -3.04 10.53
C ILE A 58 11.67 -1.91 10.90
N ARG A 59 10.45 -2.26 11.26
CA ARG A 59 9.42 -1.33 11.73
C ARG A 59 8.80 -1.84 13.02
N VAL A 60 8.56 -0.92 13.95
CA VAL A 60 7.64 -1.13 15.06
C VAL A 60 6.28 -0.56 14.66
N CYS A 61 5.23 -1.34 14.83
CA CYS A 61 3.87 -1.01 14.46
C CYS A 61 2.96 -1.04 15.68
N THR A 62 2.05 -0.08 15.76
CA THR A 62 1.02 0.01 16.80
C THR A 62 -0.34 -0.03 16.14
N VAL A 63 -1.19 -0.95 16.58
CA VAL A 63 -2.57 -1.04 16.13
C VAL A 63 -3.37 0.13 16.69
N LEU A 64 -4.12 0.82 15.82
CA LEU A 64 -4.91 2.00 16.17
C LEU A 64 -6.35 1.58 16.45
N ARG A 65 -6.91 2.05 17.56
CA ARG A 65 -8.32 1.87 17.95
C ARG A 65 -8.79 0.40 17.88
N PRO A 66 -8.04 -0.56 18.47
CA PRO A 66 -8.37 -1.98 18.40
C PRO A 66 -9.78 -2.28 18.92
N GLU A 67 -10.24 -1.55 19.94
CA GLU A 67 -11.59 -1.64 20.50
C GLU A 67 -12.71 -1.24 19.53
N GLU A 68 -12.50 -0.24 18.67
CA GLU A 68 -13.47 0.17 17.65
C GLU A 68 -13.54 -0.83 16.50
N LEU A 69 -12.48 -1.62 16.33
CA LEU A 69 -12.34 -2.59 15.25
C LEU A 69 -12.64 -4.03 15.71
N GLY A 70 -13.06 -4.22 16.97
CA GLY A 70 -13.42 -5.53 17.51
C GLY A 70 -12.25 -6.44 17.90
N GLY A 71 -11.03 -5.89 17.97
CA GLY A 71 -9.81 -6.60 18.35
C GLY A 71 -9.43 -6.44 19.82
N GLY A 72 -8.91 -7.51 20.44
CA GLY A 72 -8.36 -7.48 21.81
C GLY A 72 -6.85 -7.21 21.88
N PHE A 73 -6.18 -7.09 20.74
CA PHE A 73 -4.73 -6.93 20.68
C PHE A 73 -4.33 -5.46 20.65
N THR A 74 -3.68 -5.02 21.73
CA THR A 74 -3.28 -3.62 21.93
C THR A 74 -1.75 -3.45 21.94
N GLN A 75 -1.00 -4.54 21.84
CA GLN A 75 0.45 -4.51 21.95
C GLN A 75 1.10 -4.07 20.62
N PRO A 76 2.21 -3.30 20.68
CA PRO A 76 3.03 -3.09 19.50
C PRO A 76 3.59 -4.41 18.97
N PHE A 77 3.86 -4.46 17.68
CA PHE A 77 4.54 -5.58 17.03
C PHE A 77 5.67 -5.07 16.14
N GLN A 78 6.66 -5.91 15.89
CA GLN A 78 7.80 -5.62 15.04
C GLN A 78 7.73 -6.44 13.75
N ALA A 79 7.93 -5.77 12.62
CA ALA A 79 7.99 -6.39 11.32
C ALA A 79 9.33 -6.07 10.64
N ARG A 80 9.99 -7.09 10.11
CA ARG A 80 11.22 -6.97 9.33
C ARG A 80 10.96 -7.39 7.91
N VAL A 81 11.50 -6.62 6.97
CA VAL A 81 11.50 -6.96 5.55
C VAL A 81 12.95 -7.00 5.11
N VAL A 82 13.35 -8.12 4.53
CA VAL A 82 14.65 -8.32 3.89
C VAL A 82 14.38 -8.72 2.45
N ALA A 83 14.93 -7.98 1.50
CA ALA A 83 14.79 -8.32 0.08
C ALA A 83 16.16 -8.27 -0.61
N GLU A 84 16.39 -9.20 -1.53
CA GLU A 84 17.57 -9.21 -2.38
C GLU A 84 17.28 -9.59 -3.83
N ALA A 85 18.09 -9.03 -4.74
CA ALA A 85 18.09 -9.35 -6.17
C ALA A 85 19.49 -9.13 -6.76
N PRO A 86 19.91 -9.84 -7.83
CA PRO A 86 21.15 -9.52 -8.55
C PRO A 86 21.13 -8.08 -9.08
N ALA A 87 22.22 -7.33 -8.87
CA ALA A 87 22.31 -5.92 -9.27
C ALA A 87 22.49 -5.73 -10.79
N ASP A 88 23.07 -6.72 -11.46
CA ASP A 88 23.20 -6.83 -12.92
C ASP A 88 22.07 -7.66 -13.56
N GLY A 89 21.02 -7.96 -12.78
CA GLY A 89 19.92 -8.81 -13.19
C GLY A 89 18.90 -8.13 -14.10
N PHE A 90 17.87 -8.91 -14.46
CA PHE A 90 16.74 -8.46 -15.29
C PHE A 90 15.89 -7.36 -14.63
N ILE A 91 15.90 -7.26 -13.30
CA ILE A 91 15.02 -6.37 -12.54
C ILE A 91 15.76 -5.06 -12.30
N SER A 92 15.16 -3.93 -12.68
CA SER A 92 15.71 -2.62 -12.33
C SER A 92 15.59 -2.34 -10.83
N ARG A 93 16.44 -1.45 -10.31
CA ARG A 93 16.38 -0.98 -8.91
C ARG A 93 14.99 -0.51 -8.49
N ASP A 94 14.32 0.23 -9.36
CA ASP A 94 13.00 0.79 -9.05
C ASP A 94 11.92 -0.29 -9.04
N ASN A 95 12.01 -1.28 -9.94
CA ASN A 95 11.09 -2.42 -9.93
C ASN A 95 11.33 -3.29 -8.68
N PHE A 96 12.59 -3.54 -8.32
CA PHE A 96 12.95 -4.22 -7.09
C PHE A 96 12.37 -3.53 -5.85
N LEU A 97 12.50 -2.20 -5.77
CA LEU A 97 11.94 -1.42 -4.65
C LEU A 97 10.41 -1.46 -4.65
N MET A 98 9.76 -1.26 -5.79
CA MET A 98 8.32 -1.25 -5.93
C MET A 98 7.70 -2.58 -5.48
N VAL A 99 8.22 -3.70 -5.98
CA VAL A 99 7.74 -5.04 -5.63
C VAL A 99 7.98 -5.34 -4.15
N THR A 100 9.14 -4.98 -3.62
CA THR A 100 9.44 -5.12 -2.19
C THR A 100 8.43 -4.37 -1.32
N ILE A 101 8.10 -3.13 -1.68
CA ILE A 101 7.13 -2.31 -0.94
C ILE A 101 5.70 -2.89 -1.04
N ASP A 102 5.28 -3.34 -2.22
CA ASP A 102 3.96 -3.97 -2.41
C ASP A 102 3.81 -5.24 -1.55
N LEU A 103 4.81 -6.11 -1.57
CA LEU A 103 4.81 -7.35 -0.77
C LEU A 103 4.84 -7.05 0.74
N ALA A 104 5.63 -6.06 1.16
CA ALA A 104 5.66 -5.62 2.56
C ALA A 104 4.30 -5.05 3.01
N LEU A 105 3.59 -4.32 2.14
CA LEU A 105 2.25 -3.81 2.43
C LEU A 105 1.24 -4.95 2.55
N LYS A 106 1.29 -5.94 1.65
CA LYS A 106 0.43 -7.13 1.71
C LYS A 106 0.65 -7.94 2.98
N MET A 107 1.90 -8.18 3.39
CA MET A 107 2.22 -8.80 4.68
C MET A 107 1.57 -8.05 5.83
N ARG A 108 1.72 -6.72 5.86
CA ARG A 108 1.15 -5.89 6.91
C ARG A 108 -0.37 -6.01 6.98
N ILE A 109 -1.04 -5.95 5.83
CA ILE A 109 -2.51 -6.11 5.73
C ILE A 109 -2.92 -7.47 6.29
N TRP A 110 -2.26 -8.54 5.83
CA TRP A 110 -2.53 -9.91 6.27
C TRP A 110 -2.40 -10.05 7.79
N PHE A 111 -1.32 -9.53 8.38
CA PHE A 111 -1.12 -9.63 9.82
C PHE A 111 -2.13 -8.84 10.64
N VAL A 112 -2.47 -7.64 10.17
CA VAL A 112 -3.50 -6.82 10.82
C VAL A 112 -4.85 -7.53 10.78
N ASP A 113 -5.18 -8.22 9.68
CA ASP A 113 -6.39 -9.05 9.60
C ASP A 113 -6.33 -10.28 10.53
N GLN A 114 -5.16 -10.88 10.76
CA GLN A 114 -5.02 -11.95 11.78
C GLN A 114 -5.30 -11.44 13.20
N ILE A 115 -4.94 -10.19 13.49
CA ILE A 115 -5.17 -9.57 14.79
C ILE A 115 -6.62 -9.09 14.96
N ILE A 116 -7.18 -8.55 13.87
CA ILE A 116 -8.52 -7.96 13.82
C ILE A 116 -9.24 -8.56 12.60
N PRO A 117 -9.89 -9.73 12.78
CA PRO A 117 -10.48 -10.44 11.65
C PRO A 117 -11.66 -9.67 11.06
N GLY A 118 -11.74 -9.68 9.72
CA GLY A 118 -12.88 -9.13 8.99
C GLY A 118 -12.71 -7.68 8.56
N LEU A 119 -11.50 -7.12 8.66
CA LEU A 119 -11.20 -5.82 8.08
C LEU A 119 -11.12 -5.92 6.55
N THR A 120 -11.65 -4.91 5.87
CA THR A 120 -11.32 -4.71 4.45
C THR A 120 -9.84 -4.34 4.31
N PRO A 121 -9.19 -4.62 3.16
CA PRO A 121 -7.79 -4.25 2.94
C PRO A 121 -7.50 -2.76 3.21
N MET A 122 -8.43 -1.87 2.83
CA MET A 122 -8.28 -0.43 3.06
C MET A 122 -8.32 -0.07 4.55
N GLN A 123 -9.18 -0.73 5.34
CA GLN A 123 -9.20 -0.55 6.78
C GLN A 123 -7.92 -1.09 7.42
N ALA A 124 -7.42 -2.25 6.98
CA ALA A 124 -6.19 -2.84 7.52
C ALA A 124 -4.96 -1.94 7.29
N VAL A 125 -4.87 -1.24 6.16
CA VAL A 125 -3.80 -0.25 5.90
C VAL A 125 -3.81 0.89 6.92
N GLY A 126 -5.00 1.38 7.29
CA GLY A 126 -5.19 2.47 8.26
C GLY A 126 -5.24 2.03 9.72
N ALA A 127 -5.38 0.73 9.99
CA ALA A 127 -5.56 0.18 11.34
C ALA A 127 -4.26 0.04 12.14
N ALA A 128 -3.11 0.40 11.56
CA ALA A 128 -1.87 0.51 12.30
C ALA A 128 -1.08 1.76 11.90
N THR A 129 -0.18 2.20 12.77
CA THR A 129 0.89 3.14 12.44
C THR A 129 2.22 2.44 12.63
N CYS A 130 3.18 2.67 11.74
CA CYS A 130 4.47 2.01 11.79
C CYS A 130 5.61 3.01 11.67
N LYS A 131 6.61 2.87 12.54
CA LYS A 131 7.83 3.68 12.53
C LYS A 131 9.02 2.79 12.22
N SER A 132 9.89 3.24 11.32
CA SER A 132 11.16 2.56 11.06
C SER A 132 12.10 2.69 12.26
N ILE A 133 12.77 1.58 12.59
CA ILE A 133 13.78 1.48 13.64
C ILE A 133 15.05 0.90 13.04
N ALA A 134 16.21 1.28 13.57
CA ALA A 134 17.50 0.84 13.03
C ALA A 134 17.80 -0.64 13.33
N GLN A 135 17.31 -1.14 14.47
CA GLN A 135 17.50 -2.51 14.95
C GLN A 135 16.24 -2.97 15.68
N ALA A 136 16.00 -4.28 15.72
CA ALA A 136 14.89 -4.87 16.46
C ALA A 136 15.07 -4.67 17.98
N ILE A 137 13.96 -4.44 18.67
CA ILE A 137 13.86 -4.34 20.13
C ILE A 137 13.43 -5.72 20.64
N GLY A 138 14.39 -6.62 20.87
CA GLY A 138 14.08 -8.03 21.13
C GLY A 138 13.72 -8.77 19.84
N ASP A 139 12.83 -9.76 19.94
CA ASP A 139 12.44 -10.59 18.80
C ASP A 139 11.49 -9.85 17.86
N VAL A 140 11.66 -10.09 16.56
CA VAL A 140 10.75 -9.59 15.54
C VAL A 140 9.50 -10.49 15.54
N ASP A 141 8.30 -9.93 15.51
CA ASP A 141 7.06 -10.73 15.45
C ASP A 141 6.81 -11.32 14.07
N MET A 142 7.21 -10.58 13.03
CA MET A 142 7.07 -10.98 11.63
C MET A 142 8.29 -10.69 10.79
N GLU A 143 8.67 -11.64 9.94
CA GLU A 143 9.73 -11.47 8.96
C GLU A 143 9.25 -11.82 7.56
N LEU A 144 9.46 -10.92 6.61
CA LEU A 144 9.27 -11.16 5.20
C LEU A 144 10.63 -11.15 4.50
N GLU A 145 11.03 -12.31 4.02
CA GLU A 145 12.18 -12.46 3.13
C GLU A 145 11.71 -12.51 1.69
N ILE A 146 12.38 -11.78 0.81
CA ILE A 146 12.08 -11.73 -0.63
C ILE A 146 13.37 -11.96 -1.39
N VAL A 147 13.42 -12.99 -2.21
CA VAL A 147 14.52 -13.26 -3.13
C VAL A 147 13.98 -13.15 -4.54
N MET A 148 14.46 -12.17 -5.29
CA MET A 148 14.09 -12.00 -6.70
C MET A 148 15.22 -12.49 -7.58
N THR A 149 14.87 -13.32 -8.57
CA THR A 149 15.79 -13.93 -9.52
C THR A 149 15.31 -13.65 -10.94
N PRO A 150 16.12 -13.94 -11.97
CA PRO A 150 15.63 -13.87 -13.35
C PRO A 150 14.40 -14.74 -13.63
N ASN A 151 14.13 -15.77 -12.82
CA ASN A 151 13.02 -16.71 -13.03
C ASN A 151 11.74 -16.32 -12.29
N GLY A 152 11.80 -15.40 -11.32
CA GLY A 152 10.66 -15.00 -10.52
C GLY A 152 11.03 -14.55 -9.12
N ILE A 153 10.08 -14.65 -8.22
CA ILE A 153 10.20 -14.25 -6.82
C ILE A 153 9.95 -15.45 -5.92
N VAL A 154 10.78 -15.61 -4.91
CA VAL A 154 10.49 -16.40 -3.73
C VAL A 154 10.24 -15.43 -2.58
N ARG A 155 9.12 -15.58 -1.89
CA ARG A 155 8.84 -14.86 -0.65
C ARG A 155 8.63 -15.86 0.49
N THR A 156 9.19 -15.57 1.64
CA THR A 156 9.00 -16.35 2.86
C THR A 156 8.50 -15.41 3.95
N LEU A 157 7.29 -15.67 4.44
CA LEU A 157 6.69 -14.96 5.56
C LEU A 157 6.77 -15.84 6.80
N ARG A 158 7.39 -15.33 7.87
CA ARG A 158 7.47 -15.98 9.18
C ARG A 158 6.71 -15.16 10.21
N GLU A 159 5.84 -15.82 10.97
CA GLU A 159 5.24 -15.27 12.18
C GLU A 159 5.89 -15.95 13.41
N ASN A 160 6.82 -15.25 14.04
CA ASN A 160 7.66 -15.84 15.10
C ASN A 160 6.89 -16.14 16.39
N ARG A 161 5.74 -15.50 16.61
CA ARG A 161 4.88 -15.76 17.80
C ARG A 161 4.21 -17.13 17.73
N THR A 162 3.78 -17.53 16.54
CA THR A 162 3.07 -18.80 16.29
C THR A 162 4.01 -19.88 15.76
N GLY A 163 5.19 -19.49 15.28
CA GLY A 163 6.12 -20.36 14.57
C GLY A 163 5.66 -20.70 13.14
N SER A 164 4.64 -19.99 12.63
CA SER A 164 4.13 -20.24 11.28
C SER A 164 5.09 -19.70 10.23
N GLU A 165 5.29 -20.48 9.17
CA GLU A 165 6.04 -20.08 7.99
C GLU A 165 5.21 -20.37 6.73
N ASP A 166 5.14 -19.38 5.84
CA ASP A 166 4.54 -19.51 4.51
C ASP A 166 5.57 -19.11 3.45
N GLN A 167 5.94 -20.05 2.58
CA GLN A 167 6.82 -19.78 1.46
C GLN A 167 6.05 -19.90 0.15
N GLN A 168 6.16 -18.88 -0.68
CA GLN A 168 5.54 -18.85 -1.99
C GLN A 168 6.56 -18.51 -3.07
N THR A 169 6.49 -19.24 -4.18
CA THR A 169 7.28 -19.01 -5.37
C THR A 169 6.35 -18.63 -6.51
N ALA A 170 6.65 -17.54 -7.20
CA ALA A 170 5.90 -17.09 -8.37
C ALA A 170 6.86 -16.70 -9.49
N SER A 171 6.54 -17.09 -10.73
CA SER A 171 7.29 -16.63 -11.91
C SER A 171 6.94 -15.18 -12.25
N TRP A 172 7.78 -14.52 -13.05
CA TRP A 172 7.45 -13.17 -13.53
C TRP A 172 6.15 -13.11 -14.32
N GLU A 173 5.81 -14.16 -15.07
CA GLU A 173 4.56 -14.28 -15.83
C GLU A 173 3.30 -14.36 -14.93
N GLN A 174 3.45 -14.75 -13.67
CA GLN A 174 2.34 -14.79 -12.71
C GLN A 174 2.17 -13.46 -11.97
N ILE A 175 3.16 -12.58 -12.05
CA ILE A 175 3.23 -11.31 -11.31
C ILE A 175 2.96 -10.11 -12.23
N LEU A 176 3.39 -10.19 -13.50
CA LEU A 176 3.18 -9.21 -14.56
C LEU A 176 1.93 -9.53 -15.38
#